data_AF-A0A936NTS5-F1
#
_entry.id   AF-A0A936NTS5-F1
#
_cell.length_a   1.000
_cell.length_b   1.000
_cell.length_c   1.000
_cell.angle_alpha   90.00
_cell.angle_beta   90.00
_cell.angle_gamma   90.00
#
_symmetry.space_group_name_H-M   'P 1'
#
loop_
_entity.id
_entity.type
_entity.pdbx_description
1 polymer ?
#
loop_
_entity_poly.entity_id
_entity_poly.type
_entity_poly.pdbx_seq_one_letter_code
_entity_poly.pdbx_strand_id
1 'polypeptide(L)'
;MLAARATACRPEARPVFAEGLASSYEAFLHTRRAATESLDNDDDDKPEIESGDQVANWYLERLEKALPLDDPRSSSGHPKIAATANRVLNLWQRGEKVVVFCHYVQTGRVLRQVISGQMLEKIYRDGAEKLACPMNKVEAELERRGQRFFDVDSPARRACDAQVEKALAHYLQELDPHKDELQEVIRRYLRTPSFLVRFFPLSGGRLNEDAVNQAFTSVDDSGLTLREMLSEFFAFLAERCIEEERRQYLAAISSIQTGAINGLDVLDSLALDERQGAEPERLLANVRLVNGAVKSETRQRLMLTFNSPFFPEVLIASSVMAEGVDLHRFCRHVIHHDLCWNPSTLEQRTGRVDRIGAKVERCGKSIRVYLPYLAETQDEKQYRVVMDRERWFSVVMGEKFNVDARNTEKLAQRIPLPTCLMRELTLRLEVV
;
A
#
# COMPACT_ATOMS: atom_id res chain seq x y z
N MET A 1 -25.93 16.25 9.29
CA MET A 1 -26.53 17.48 9.87
C MET A 1 -25.52 18.62 10.02
N LEU A 2 -24.39 18.44 10.73
CA LEU A 2 -23.35 19.47 10.87
C LEU A 2 -22.73 19.92 9.54
N ALA A 3 -22.40 19.00 8.63
CA ALA A 3 -21.90 19.35 7.29
C ALA A 3 -22.92 20.20 6.50
N ALA A 4 -24.19 19.80 6.52
CA ALA A 4 -25.28 20.56 5.88
C ALA A 4 -25.46 21.96 6.50
N ARG A 5 -25.26 22.10 7.81
CA ARG A 5 -25.33 23.40 8.51
C ARG A 5 -24.10 24.27 8.25
N ALA A 6 -22.89 23.70 8.19
CA ALA A 6 -21.68 24.41 7.80
C ALA A 6 -21.79 24.93 6.35
N THR A 7 -22.30 24.12 5.43
CA THR A 7 -22.60 24.56 4.05
C THR A 7 -23.72 25.61 4.01
N ALA A 8 -24.71 25.55 4.90
CA ALA A 8 -25.77 26.56 4.98
C ALA A 8 -25.28 27.90 5.58
N CYS A 9 -24.39 27.86 6.57
CA CYS A 9 -23.81 29.06 7.20
C CYS A 9 -22.70 29.70 6.34
N ARG A 10 -21.96 28.91 5.55
CA ARG A 10 -20.97 29.39 4.57
C ARG A 10 -21.04 28.55 3.29
N PRO A 11 -21.84 28.97 2.29
CA PRO A 11 -22.01 28.23 1.03
C PRO A 11 -20.70 28.05 0.23
N GLU A 12 -19.75 28.96 0.42
CA GLU A 12 -18.46 28.97 -0.28
C GLU A 12 -17.39 28.13 0.41
N ALA A 13 -17.60 27.72 1.67
CA ALA A 13 -16.64 26.89 2.39
C ALA A 13 -16.70 25.44 1.91
N ARG A 14 -15.55 24.89 1.49
CA ARG A 14 -15.44 23.44 1.19
C ARG A 14 -15.84 22.63 2.44
N PRO A 15 -16.67 21.57 2.31
CA PRO A 15 -17.07 20.74 3.43
C PRO A 15 -15.94 19.75 3.80
N VAL A 16 -14.74 20.24 4.12
CA VAL A 16 -13.54 19.44 4.45
C VAL A 16 -13.83 18.46 5.60
N PHE A 17 -14.78 18.80 6.48
CA PHE A 17 -15.25 17.93 7.56
C PHE A 17 -15.99 16.68 7.07
N ALA A 18 -16.77 16.78 5.99
CA ALA A 18 -17.47 15.63 5.42
C ALA A 18 -16.50 14.69 4.70
N GLU A 19 -15.45 15.25 4.09
CA GLU A 19 -14.37 14.49 3.46
C GLU A 19 -13.51 13.76 4.49
N GLY A 20 -13.16 14.43 5.60
CA GLY A 20 -12.43 13.82 6.71
C GLY A 20 -13.18 12.63 7.33
N LEU A 21 -14.47 12.78 7.62
CA LEU A 21 -15.29 11.70 8.20
C LEU A 21 -15.48 10.52 7.25
N ALA A 22 -15.58 10.79 5.95
CA ALA A 22 -15.67 9.72 4.95
C ALA A 22 -14.34 8.96 4.80
N SER A 23 -13.19 9.61 5.08
CA SER A 23 -11.86 8.99 5.08
C SER A 23 -11.63 8.13 6.34
N SER A 24 -11.62 8.74 7.52
CA SER A 24 -11.45 8.07 8.82
C SER A 24 -11.98 8.93 9.97
N TYR A 25 -12.29 8.28 11.11
CA TYR A 25 -12.71 9.02 12.31
C TYR A 25 -11.61 9.97 12.82
N GLU A 26 -10.34 9.58 12.67
CA GLU A 26 -9.16 10.33 13.09
C GLU A 26 -8.87 11.51 12.18
N ALA A 27 -9.05 11.36 10.86
CA ALA A 27 -8.95 12.49 9.93
C ALA A 27 -10.01 13.54 10.21
N PHE A 28 -11.24 13.13 10.52
CA PHE A 28 -12.32 14.05 10.94
C PHE A 28 -11.92 14.89 12.16
N LEU A 29 -11.37 14.27 13.20
CA LEU A 29 -10.95 15.00 14.40
C LEU A 29 -9.72 15.88 14.17
N HIS A 30 -8.74 15.40 13.40
CA HIS A 30 -7.53 16.17 13.14
C HIS A 30 -7.81 17.45 12.36
N THR A 31 -8.62 17.35 11.29
CA THR A 31 -9.06 18.54 10.53
C THR A 31 -9.82 19.53 11.42
N ARG A 32 -10.47 19.05 12.49
CA ARG A 32 -11.13 19.92 13.47
C ARG A 32 -10.21 20.54 14.50
N ARG A 33 -9.31 19.76 15.10
CA ARG A 33 -8.34 20.26 16.09
C ARG A 33 -7.37 21.25 15.47
N ALA A 34 -6.87 20.97 14.26
CA ALA A 34 -6.02 21.89 13.51
C ALA A 34 -6.74 23.18 13.05
N ALA A 35 -8.07 23.16 12.89
CA ALA A 35 -8.86 24.38 12.68
C ALA A 35 -9.11 25.17 13.98
N THR A 36 -8.88 24.55 15.14
CA THR A 36 -8.96 25.19 16.47
C THR A 36 -7.57 25.66 16.93
N GLU A 37 -6.51 25.05 16.40
CA GLU A 37 -5.09 25.37 16.62
C GLU A 37 -4.40 25.61 15.26
N SER A 38 -4.47 26.83 14.73
CA SER A 38 -3.50 27.26 13.72
C SER A 38 -3.10 28.71 13.91
N LEU A 39 -1.87 28.90 14.42
CA LEU A 39 -0.92 29.79 13.76
C LEU A 39 0.09 28.89 13.05
N ASP A 40 0.33 29.22 11.77
CA ASP A 40 1.37 28.75 10.86
C ASP A 40 1.22 27.37 10.18
N ASN A 41 0.65 27.39 8.96
CA ASN A 41 1.27 26.77 7.77
C ASN A 41 0.46 27.06 6.48
N ASP A 42 1.21 27.55 5.49
CA ASP A 42 0.86 28.02 4.14
C ASP A 42 0.07 27.01 3.28
N ASP A 43 -1.25 26.99 3.43
CA ASP A 43 -2.19 26.52 2.42
C ASP A 43 -3.31 27.57 2.37
N ASP A 44 -3.33 28.37 1.30
CA ASP A 44 -4.12 29.60 1.11
C ASP A 44 -5.65 29.41 1.03
N ASP A 45 -6.20 28.28 1.49
CA ASP A 45 -7.63 27.98 1.43
C ASP A 45 -8.10 27.10 2.61
N LYS A 46 -7.80 27.51 3.85
CA LYS A 46 -8.38 26.88 5.05
C LYS A 46 -9.53 27.73 5.59
N PRO A 47 -10.75 27.18 5.76
CA PRO A 47 -11.84 27.93 6.34
C PRO A 47 -11.57 28.14 7.84
N GLU A 48 -11.25 29.38 8.23
CA GLU A 48 -11.27 29.83 9.62
C GLU A 48 -12.69 29.67 10.18
N ILE A 49 -12.95 28.62 10.97
CA ILE A 49 -14.18 28.55 11.76
C ILE A 49 -13.94 29.37 13.02
N GLU A 50 -14.50 30.58 13.09
CA GLU A 50 -14.53 31.35 14.33
C GLU A 50 -15.13 30.51 15.45
N SER A 51 -14.40 30.41 16.56
CA SER A 51 -14.66 29.59 17.75
C SER A 51 -15.83 30.06 18.62
N GLY A 52 -16.85 30.71 18.02
CA GLY A 52 -17.96 31.35 18.74
C GLY A 52 -19.30 30.60 18.76
N ASP A 53 -19.52 29.58 17.93
CA ASP A 53 -20.84 28.94 17.81
C ASP A 53 -21.02 27.83 18.87
N GLN A 54 -21.62 28.17 20.01
CA GLN A 54 -21.95 27.24 21.10
C GLN A 54 -22.73 26.01 20.63
N VAL A 55 -23.55 26.15 19.57
CA VAL A 55 -24.32 25.05 19.01
C VAL A 55 -23.42 24.11 18.21
N ALA A 56 -22.46 24.64 17.46
CA ALA A 56 -21.47 23.82 16.78
C ALA A 56 -20.67 22.99 17.80
N ASN A 57 -20.16 23.61 18.86
CA ASN A 57 -19.45 22.94 19.95
C ASN A 57 -20.28 21.81 20.59
N TRP A 58 -21.57 22.04 20.85
CA TRP A 58 -22.47 21.01 21.38
C TRP A 58 -22.59 19.78 20.46
N TYR A 59 -22.78 19.97 19.15
CA TYR A 59 -22.88 18.84 18.23
C TYR A 59 -21.56 18.06 18.11
N LEU A 60 -20.43 18.74 18.28
CA LEU A 60 -19.11 18.13 18.18
C LEU A 60 -18.78 17.29 19.39
N GLU A 61 -19.08 17.79 20.58
CA GLU A 61 -19.00 16.97 21.80
C GLU A 61 -19.88 15.72 21.69
N ARG A 62 -21.04 15.83 21.03
CA ARG A 62 -21.93 14.68 20.78
C ARG A 62 -21.33 13.71 19.76
N LEU A 63 -20.68 14.20 18.72
CA LEU A 63 -19.98 13.35 17.75
C LEU A 63 -18.75 12.69 18.35
N GLU A 64 -17.91 13.41 19.08
CA GLU A 64 -16.76 12.86 19.78
C GLU A 64 -17.17 11.75 20.75
N LYS A 65 -18.29 11.92 21.47
CA LYS A 65 -18.86 10.85 22.33
C LYS A 65 -19.47 9.68 21.56
N ALA A 66 -19.91 9.89 20.32
CA ALA A 66 -20.54 8.85 19.50
C ALA A 66 -19.54 8.06 18.65
N LEU A 67 -18.38 8.67 18.36
CA LEU A 67 -17.31 8.04 17.61
C LEU A 67 -16.45 7.18 18.55
N PRO A 68 -16.21 5.90 18.22
CA PRO A 68 -15.45 5.01 19.09
C PRO A 68 -13.96 5.31 18.90
N LEU A 69 -13.42 6.19 19.75
CA LEU A 69 -12.07 6.75 19.61
C LEU A 69 -11.16 6.46 20.81
N ASP A 70 -11.71 5.86 21.87
CA ASP A 70 -10.97 5.55 23.10
C ASP A 70 -9.91 4.45 22.89
N ASP A 71 -10.01 3.70 21.78
CA ASP A 71 -9.11 2.60 21.44
C ASP A 71 -8.77 2.61 19.94
N PRO A 72 -7.49 2.59 19.54
CA PRO A 72 -7.07 2.45 18.13
C PRO A 72 -7.66 1.23 17.42
N ARG A 73 -8.09 0.19 18.16
CA ARG A 73 -8.82 -0.95 17.60
C ARG A 73 -10.19 -0.56 17.02
N SER A 74 -10.81 0.47 17.56
CA SER A 74 -12.13 0.94 17.16
C SER A 74 -12.13 1.57 15.77
N SER A 75 -10.99 2.08 15.31
CA SER A 75 -10.79 2.62 13.96
C SER A 75 -10.99 1.55 12.87
N SER A 76 -10.79 0.26 13.21
CA SER A 76 -11.12 -0.86 12.32
C SER A 76 -12.64 -0.98 12.05
N GLY A 77 -13.47 -0.39 12.91
CA GLY A 77 -14.92 -0.33 12.73
C GLY A 77 -15.36 0.66 11.65
N HIS A 78 -14.49 1.57 11.19
CA HIS A 78 -14.83 2.48 10.10
C HIS A 78 -14.99 1.68 8.79
N PRO A 79 -16.16 1.72 8.12
CA PRO A 79 -16.48 0.83 7.00
C PRO A 79 -15.50 0.96 5.82
N LYS A 80 -15.04 2.18 5.53
CA LYS A 80 -14.07 2.42 4.44
C LYS A 80 -12.67 1.89 4.77
N ILE A 81 -12.23 2.06 6.03
CA ILE A 81 -10.94 1.56 6.52
C ILE A 81 -10.97 0.03 6.50
N ALA A 82 -12.03 -0.58 7.03
CA ALA A 82 -12.24 -2.03 7.01
C ALA A 82 -12.20 -2.59 5.58
N ALA A 83 -12.93 -1.98 4.64
CA ALA A 83 -12.95 -2.40 3.23
C ALA A 83 -11.56 -2.33 2.59
N THR A 84 -10.81 -1.25 2.86
CA THR A 84 -9.46 -1.06 2.34
C THR A 84 -8.49 -2.08 2.94
N ALA A 85 -8.51 -2.25 4.26
CA ALA A 85 -7.65 -3.20 4.96
C ALA A 85 -7.92 -4.66 4.51
N ASN A 86 -9.19 -5.05 4.40
CA ASN A 86 -9.58 -6.36 3.90
C ASN A 86 -9.10 -6.61 2.46
N ARG A 87 -9.17 -5.59 1.59
CA ARG A 87 -8.66 -5.69 0.22
C ARG A 87 -7.15 -5.88 0.20
N VAL A 88 -6.41 -5.09 0.98
CA VAL A 88 -4.95 -5.21 1.11
C VAL A 88 -4.58 -6.60 1.62
N LEU A 89 -5.24 -7.08 2.68
CA LEU A 89 -5.00 -8.39 3.27
C LEU A 89 -5.23 -9.53 2.25
N ASN A 90 -6.29 -9.43 1.44
CA ASN A 90 -6.59 -10.43 0.41
C ASN A 90 -5.53 -10.45 -0.70
N LEU A 91 -5.05 -9.28 -1.13
CA LEU A 91 -3.98 -9.18 -2.13
C LEU A 91 -2.64 -9.69 -1.59
N TRP A 92 -2.31 -9.30 -0.35
CA TRP A 92 -1.12 -9.77 0.35
C TRP A 92 -1.11 -11.29 0.47
N GLN A 93 -2.22 -11.93 0.87
CA GLN A 93 -2.29 -13.40 0.95
C GLN A 93 -1.92 -14.08 -0.37
N ARG A 94 -2.20 -13.44 -1.51
CA ARG A 94 -1.93 -13.96 -2.86
C ARG A 94 -0.55 -13.61 -3.43
N GLY A 95 0.38 -13.06 -2.65
CA GLY A 95 1.72 -12.74 -3.18
C GLY A 95 1.86 -11.34 -3.78
N GLU A 96 0.84 -10.51 -3.72
CA GLU A 96 0.86 -9.22 -4.42
C GLU A 96 1.26 -8.07 -3.52
N LYS A 97 2.14 -7.21 -4.05
CA LYS A 97 2.39 -5.90 -3.45
C LYS A 97 1.27 -4.93 -3.77
N VAL A 98 1.01 -4.03 -2.82
CA VAL A 98 -0.07 -3.05 -2.93
C VAL A 98 0.44 -1.68 -2.52
N VAL A 99 0.10 -0.67 -3.32
CA VAL A 99 0.24 0.73 -2.93
C VAL A 99 -1.12 1.31 -2.57
N VAL A 100 -1.20 2.00 -1.44
CA VAL A 100 -2.40 2.69 -0.95
C VAL A 100 -2.13 4.18 -0.89
N PHE A 101 -2.82 4.96 -1.71
CA PHE A 101 -2.76 6.41 -1.65
C PHE A 101 -3.86 6.95 -0.72
N CYS A 102 -3.46 7.80 0.22
CA CYS A 102 -4.38 8.54 1.09
C CYS A 102 -4.04 10.03 1.06
N HIS A 103 -5.03 10.88 1.28
CA HIS A 103 -4.83 12.33 1.35
C HIS A 103 -4.35 12.73 2.75
N TYR A 104 -5.06 12.26 3.77
CA TYR A 104 -4.77 12.61 5.16
C TYR A 104 -3.69 11.71 5.76
N VAL A 105 -2.67 12.33 6.37
CA VAL A 105 -1.60 11.60 7.07
C VAL A 105 -2.15 10.74 8.21
N GLN A 106 -3.17 11.23 8.93
CA GLN A 106 -3.82 10.49 10.01
C GLN A 106 -4.53 9.23 9.51
N THR A 107 -5.27 9.34 8.39
CA THR A 107 -5.85 8.16 7.72
C THR A 107 -4.76 7.15 7.36
N GLY A 108 -3.62 7.62 6.85
CA GLY A 108 -2.47 6.74 6.54
C GLY A 108 -1.91 6.01 7.77
N ARG A 109 -1.84 6.67 8.93
CA ARG A 109 -1.42 6.05 10.21
C ARG A 109 -2.41 4.99 10.67
N VAL A 110 -3.71 5.30 10.61
CA VAL A 110 -4.79 4.37 10.97
C VAL A 110 -4.77 3.15 10.05
N LEU A 111 -4.69 3.36 8.73
CA LEU A 111 -4.56 2.26 7.75
C LEU A 111 -3.35 1.38 8.08
N ARG A 112 -2.19 1.97 8.37
CA ARG A 112 -0.99 1.22 8.73
C ARG A 112 -1.21 0.34 9.96
N GLN A 113 -1.81 0.88 11.02
CA GLN A 113 -2.08 0.13 12.26
C GLN A 113 -3.10 -1.00 12.04
N VAL A 114 -4.22 -0.70 11.38
CA VAL A 114 -5.27 -1.68 11.11
C VAL A 114 -4.78 -2.80 10.20
N ILE A 115 -4.08 -2.47 9.11
CA ILE A 115 -3.53 -3.46 8.18
C ILE A 115 -2.47 -4.32 8.89
N SER A 116 -1.55 -3.71 9.64
CA SER A 116 -0.51 -4.46 10.38
C SER A 116 -1.13 -5.42 11.40
N GLY A 117 -2.14 -4.95 12.16
CA GLY A 117 -2.85 -5.78 13.13
C GLY A 117 -3.59 -6.95 12.49
N GLN A 118 -4.32 -6.72 11.40
CA GLN A 118 -5.02 -7.79 10.67
C GLN A 118 -4.05 -8.80 10.05
N MET A 119 -2.92 -8.34 9.50
CA MET A 119 -1.89 -9.21 8.96
C MET A 119 -1.26 -10.07 10.06
N LEU A 120 -0.92 -9.47 11.21
CA LEU A 120 -0.35 -10.20 12.35
C LEU A 120 -1.31 -11.29 12.86
N GLU A 121 -2.58 -10.93 13.06
CA GLU A 121 -3.61 -11.88 13.49
C GLU A 121 -3.76 -13.02 12.47
N LYS A 122 -3.72 -12.71 11.18
CA LYS A 122 -3.80 -13.72 10.12
C LYS A 122 -2.58 -14.64 10.09
N ILE A 123 -1.36 -14.09 10.26
CA ILE A 123 -0.13 -14.88 10.37
C ILE A 123 -0.23 -15.87 11.54
N TYR A 124 -0.69 -15.41 12.71
CA TYR A 124 -0.82 -16.28 13.87
C TYR A 124 -1.93 -17.30 13.75
N ARG A 125 -3.05 -16.96 13.12
CA ARG A 125 -4.15 -17.90 12.85
C ARG A 125 -3.71 -19.00 11.89
N ASP A 126 -3.17 -18.62 10.74
CA ASP A 126 -2.72 -19.57 9.71
C ASP A 126 -1.51 -20.38 10.20
N GLY A 127 -0.63 -19.76 10.99
CA GLY A 127 0.48 -20.44 11.65
C GLY A 127 -0.01 -21.49 12.66
N ALA A 128 -0.99 -21.17 13.51
CA ALA A 128 -1.58 -22.11 14.46
C ALA A 128 -2.20 -23.33 13.76
N GLU A 129 -2.94 -23.07 12.67
CA GLU A 129 -3.55 -24.12 11.85
C GLU A 129 -2.49 -25.02 11.19
N LYS A 130 -1.49 -24.44 10.51
CA LYS A 130 -0.46 -25.22 9.81
C LYS A 130 0.52 -25.94 10.75
N LEU A 131 0.81 -25.37 11.92
CA LEU A 131 1.71 -25.96 12.92
C LEU A 131 1.00 -26.91 13.88
N ALA A 132 -0.34 -26.94 13.86
CA ALA A 132 -1.16 -27.66 14.83
C ALA A 132 -0.78 -27.33 16.29
N CYS A 133 -0.58 -26.04 16.58
CA CYS A 133 -0.18 -25.54 17.90
C CYS A 133 -1.08 -24.36 18.34
N PRO A 134 -1.18 -24.07 19.65
CA PRO A 134 -1.98 -22.94 20.12
C PRO A 134 -1.34 -21.61 19.68
N MET A 135 -2.16 -20.57 19.44
CA MET A 135 -1.71 -19.27 18.91
C MET A 135 -0.55 -18.64 19.70
N ASN A 136 -0.52 -18.83 21.02
CA ASN A 136 0.55 -18.30 21.88
C ASN A 136 1.92 -18.98 21.70
N LYS A 137 2.00 -20.11 21.00
CA LYS A 137 3.25 -20.83 20.69
C LYS A 137 3.68 -20.67 19.23
N VAL A 138 2.85 -20.04 18.39
CA VAL A 138 3.12 -19.91 16.95
C VAL A 138 4.38 -19.11 16.71
N GLU A 139 4.55 -17.97 17.39
CA GLU A 139 5.72 -17.11 17.24
C GLU A 139 7.02 -17.87 17.53
N ALA A 140 7.14 -18.46 18.72
CA ALA A 140 8.33 -19.21 19.12
C ALA A 140 8.64 -20.38 18.16
N GLU A 141 7.61 -21.05 17.63
CA GLU A 141 7.80 -22.15 16.69
C GLU A 141 8.21 -21.67 15.30
N LEU A 142 7.66 -20.55 14.82
CA LEU A 142 8.07 -19.92 13.56
C LEU A 142 9.51 -19.38 13.64
N GLU A 143 9.90 -18.76 14.75
CA GLU A 143 11.28 -18.33 14.98
C GLU A 143 12.24 -19.51 15.02
N ARG A 144 11.91 -20.57 15.78
CA ARG A 144 12.72 -21.79 15.87
C ARG A 144 12.92 -22.46 14.52
N ARG A 145 11.89 -22.48 13.66
CA ARG A 145 12.01 -23.02 12.29
C ARG A 145 12.80 -22.08 11.40
N GLY A 146 12.55 -20.78 11.51
CA GLY A 146 13.24 -19.74 10.75
C GLY A 146 14.75 -19.66 11.03
N GLN A 147 15.20 -19.95 12.24
CA GLN A 147 16.63 -19.92 12.60
C GLN A 147 17.46 -20.91 11.76
N ARG A 148 16.84 -21.96 11.24
CA ARG A 148 17.49 -22.98 10.41
C ARG A 148 17.98 -22.48 9.06
N PHE A 149 17.58 -21.30 8.62
CA PHE A 149 18.16 -20.67 7.43
C PHE A 149 19.57 -20.09 7.70
N PHE A 150 19.95 -19.92 8.97
CA PHE A 150 21.26 -19.40 9.37
C PHE A 150 22.23 -20.50 9.81
N ASP A 151 21.73 -21.63 10.30
CA ASP A 151 22.54 -22.81 10.66
C ASP A 151 23.31 -23.34 9.43
N VAL A 152 24.64 -23.36 9.51
CA VAL A 152 25.54 -23.73 8.38
C VAL A 152 25.25 -25.13 7.85
N ASP A 153 24.96 -26.08 8.74
CA ASP A 153 24.72 -27.49 8.39
C ASP A 153 23.27 -27.81 8.04
N SER A 154 22.39 -26.81 8.05
CA SER A 154 20.96 -27.03 7.81
C SER A 154 20.67 -27.31 6.33
N PRO A 155 19.90 -28.36 6.01
CA PRO A 155 19.42 -28.61 4.65
C PRO A 155 18.65 -27.42 4.06
N ALA A 156 17.91 -26.67 4.89
CA ALA A 156 17.15 -25.51 4.44
C ALA A 156 18.05 -24.37 3.94
N ARG A 157 19.19 -24.15 4.60
CA ARG A 157 20.19 -23.15 4.19
C ARG A 157 20.83 -23.55 2.86
N ARG A 158 21.35 -24.77 2.76
CA ARG A 158 21.98 -25.27 1.52
C ARG A 158 21.02 -25.24 0.33
N ALA A 159 19.77 -25.64 0.53
CA ALA A 159 18.76 -25.57 -0.51
C ALA A 159 18.45 -24.12 -0.93
N CYS A 160 18.35 -23.19 0.02
CA CYS A 160 18.15 -21.77 -0.28
C CYS A 160 19.32 -21.22 -1.10
N ASP A 161 20.55 -21.42 -0.63
CA ASP A 161 21.76 -20.90 -1.28
C ASP A 161 21.88 -21.48 -2.70
N ALA A 162 21.59 -22.77 -2.89
CA ALA A 162 21.57 -23.40 -4.21
C ALA A 162 20.48 -22.84 -5.16
N GLN A 163 19.31 -22.45 -4.63
CA GLN A 163 18.26 -21.82 -5.44
C GLN A 163 18.64 -20.39 -5.85
N VAL A 164 19.25 -19.63 -4.93
CA VAL A 164 19.75 -18.29 -5.22
C VAL A 164 20.90 -18.34 -6.23
N GLU A 165 21.83 -19.29 -6.11
CA GLU A 165 22.90 -19.49 -7.08
C GLU A 165 22.37 -19.82 -8.48
N LYS A 166 21.34 -20.66 -8.59
CA LYS A 166 20.69 -20.95 -9.88
C LYS A 166 20.09 -19.70 -10.52
N ALA A 167 19.49 -18.81 -9.71
CA ALA A 167 18.94 -17.55 -10.20
C ALA A 167 20.05 -16.53 -10.55
N LEU A 168 21.18 -16.56 -9.84
CA LEU A 168 22.33 -15.69 -10.11
C LEU A 168 23.22 -16.18 -11.26
N ALA A 169 23.15 -17.45 -11.66
CA ALA A 169 24.09 -18.09 -12.57
C ALA A 169 24.35 -17.32 -13.88
N HIS A 170 23.33 -16.64 -14.41
CA HIS A 170 23.42 -15.85 -15.66
C HIS A 170 24.04 -14.45 -15.46
N TYR A 171 24.15 -13.98 -14.22
CA TYR A 171 24.55 -12.62 -13.84
C TYR A 171 25.75 -12.60 -12.89
N LEU A 172 26.48 -13.71 -12.79
CA LEU A 172 27.62 -13.84 -11.87
C LEU A 172 28.74 -12.86 -12.21
N GLN A 173 28.99 -12.53 -13.48
CA GLN A 173 30.08 -11.62 -13.84
C GLN A 173 29.94 -10.23 -13.18
N GLU A 174 28.72 -9.73 -13.09
CA GLU A 174 28.41 -8.40 -12.55
C GLU A 174 28.06 -8.42 -11.06
N LEU A 175 27.50 -9.53 -10.55
CA LEU A 175 26.96 -9.64 -9.20
C LEU A 175 27.79 -10.52 -8.24
N ASP A 176 28.86 -11.17 -8.70
CA ASP A 176 29.74 -11.99 -7.83
C ASP A 176 30.22 -11.25 -6.57
N PRO A 177 30.65 -9.97 -6.64
CA PRO A 177 31.07 -9.23 -5.44
C PRO A 177 29.96 -9.05 -4.39
N HIS A 178 28.69 -9.17 -4.79
CA HIS A 178 27.51 -8.95 -3.96
C HIS A 178 26.74 -10.24 -3.68
N LYS A 179 27.25 -11.39 -4.10
CA LYS A 179 26.58 -12.69 -3.97
C LYS A 179 26.22 -13.01 -2.52
N ASP A 180 27.18 -12.87 -1.61
CA ASP A 180 27.00 -13.21 -0.20
C ASP A 180 25.95 -12.29 0.47
N GLU A 181 25.99 -10.99 0.12
CA GLU A 181 25.02 -10.00 0.59
C GLU A 181 23.60 -10.34 0.11
N LEU A 182 23.44 -10.66 -1.18
CA LEU A 182 22.15 -11.06 -1.74
C LEU A 182 21.62 -12.36 -1.13
N GLN A 183 22.48 -13.36 -0.93
CA GLN A 183 22.11 -14.61 -0.26
C GLN A 183 21.66 -14.36 1.18
N GLU A 184 22.35 -13.47 1.91
CA GLU A 184 21.95 -13.09 3.26
C GLU A 184 20.58 -12.39 3.28
N VAL A 185 20.35 -11.41 2.41
CA VAL A 185 19.07 -10.69 2.31
C VAL A 185 17.92 -11.65 2.00
N ILE A 186 18.11 -12.59 1.07
CA ILE A 186 17.08 -13.56 0.72
C ILE A 186 16.79 -14.51 1.89
N ARG A 187 17.83 -15.01 2.58
CA ARG A 187 17.63 -15.85 3.78
C ARG A 187 16.89 -15.10 4.89
N ARG A 188 17.25 -13.83 5.11
CA ARG A 188 16.55 -12.94 6.05
C ARG A 188 15.08 -12.79 5.69
N TYR A 189 14.76 -12.59 4.41
CA TYR A 189 13.38 -12.48 3.92
C TYR A 189 12.60 -13.79 4.08
N LEU A 190 13.16 -14.93 3.67
CA LEU A 190 12.52 -16.24 3.76
C LEU A 190 12.28 -16.70 5.20
N ARG A 191 13.13 -16.28 6.14
CA ARG A 191 12.95 -16.54 7.58
C ARG A 191 11.68 -15.90 8.13
N THR A 192 11.19 -14.84 7.51
CA THR A 192 10.13 -14.02 8.11
C THR A 192 8.86 -14.84 8.34
N PRO A 193 8.21 -14.71 9.50
CA PRO A 193 7.00 -15.46 9.84
C PRO A 193 5.87 -15.28 8.82
N SER A 194 5.74 -14.05 8.28
CA SER A 194 4.87 -13.75 7.14
C SER A 194 5.13 -14.67 5.94
N PHE A 195 6.41 -14.84 5.55
CA PHE A 195 6.79 -15.66 4.40
C PHE A 195 6.62 -17.15 4.70
N LEU A 196 7.09 -17.61 5.87
CA LEU A 196 6.98 -19.01 6.31
C LEU A 196 5.53 -19.49 6.31
N VAL A 197 4.63 -18.73 6.93
CA VAL A 197 3.22 -19.11 7.06
C VAL A 197 2.54 -19.14 5.70
N ARG A 198 2.92 -18.28 4.75
CA ARG A 198 2.27 -18.22 3.44
C ARG A 198 2.76 -19.31 2.49
N PHE A 199 4.08 -19.48 2.36
CA PHE A 199 4.67 -20.24 1.28
C PHE A 199 5.24 -21.61 1.67
N PHE A 200 5.43 -21.87 2.97
CA PHE A 200 5.95 -23.17 3.41
C PHE A 200 4.84 -24.12 3.87
N PRO A 201 4.94 -25.42 3.55
CA PRO A 201 4.17 -26.45 4.22
C PRO A 201 4.75 -26.64 5.63
N LEU A 202 4.10 -26.03 6.63
CA LEU A 202 4.54 -26.17 8.03
C LEU A 202 4.01 -27.46 8.69
N SER A 203 3.13 -28.19 7.99
CA SER A 203 2.57 -29.47 8.39
C SER A 203 3.61 -30.58 8.20
N GLY A 204 4.13 -31.13 9.30
CA GLY A 204 5.10 -32.24 9.28
C GLY A 204 6.55 -31.80 9.43
N GLY A 205 7.04 -31.79 10.68
CA GLY A 205 8.47 -31.81 10.97
C GLY A 205 9.33 -30.68 10.39
N ARG A 206 10.57 -31.03 10.04
CA ARG A 206 11.69 -30.13 9.72
C ARG A 206 11.48 -29.43 8.36
N LEU A 207 11.96 -28.19 8.23
CA LEU A 207 12.13 -27.54 6.92
C LEU A 207 13.18 -28.31 6.11
N ASN A 208 12.72 -29.07 5.12
CA ASN A 208 13.56 -29.88 4.23
C ASN A 208 13.79 -29.15 2.89
N GLU A 209 14.69 -29.70 2.08
CA GLU A 209 15.05 -29.14 0.76
C GLU A 209 13.82 -29.02 -0.17
N ASP A 210 12.91 -30.00 -0.14
CA ASP A 210 11.67 -29.98 -0.91
C ASP A 210 10.74 -28.82 -0.52
N ALA A 211 10.66 -28.51 0.78
CA ALA A 211 9.84 -27.40 1.25
C ALA A 211 10.39 -26.04 0.76
N VAL A 212 11.72 -25.90 0.71
CA VAL A 212 12.38 -24.73 0.12
C VAL A 212 12.11 -24.67 -1.39
N ASN A 213 12.26 -25.78 -2.11
CA ASN A 213 11.98 -25.83 -3.54
C ASN A 213 10.52 -25.44 -3.85
N GLN A 214 9.56 -25.97 -3.08
CA GLN A 214 8.14 -25.62 -3.20
C GLN A 214 7.90 -24.12 -2.98
N ALA A 215 8.52 -23.52 -1.96
CA ALA A 215 8.40 -22.09 -1.69
C ALA A 215 8.99 -21.22 -2.82
N PHE A 216 10.07 -21.65 -3.48
CA PHE A 216 10.61 -20.92 -4.64
C PHE A 216 9.75 -21.06 -5.90
N THR A 217 8.98 -22.14 -6.02
CA THR A 217 8.06 -22.42 -7.14
C THR A 217 6.63 -21.95 -6.89
N SER A 218 6.30 -21.42 -5.71
CA SER A 218 4.96 -20.91 -5.43
C SER A 218 4.67 -19.69 -6.30
N VAL A 219 3.50 -19.70 -6.95
CA VAL A 219 3.04 -18.61 -7.81
C VAL A 219 2.21 -17.59 -7.04
N ASP A 220 2.35 -16.31 -7.41
CA ASP A 220 1.45 -15.25 -6.97
C ASP A 220 0.18 -15.12 -7.87
N ASP A 221 -0.74 -14.20 -7.56
CA ASP A 221 -1.94 -13.91 -8.39
C ASP A 221 -1.57 -13.44 -9.82
N SER A 222 -0.33 -13.02 -10.06
CA SER A 222 0.18 -12.67 -11.38
C SER A 222 0.68 -13.87 -12.19
N GLY A 223 0.91 -15.00 -11.53
CA GLY A 223 1.45 -16.22 -12.13
C GLY A 223 2.98 -16.29 -12.11
N LEU A 224 3.66 -15.36 -11.44
CA LEU A 224 5.10 -15.35 -11.30
C LEU A 224 5.52 -16.13 -10.06
N THR A 225 6.56 -16.94 -10.19
CA THR A 225 7.20 -17.64 -9.08
C THR A 225 8.18 -16.74 -8.34
N LEU A 226 8.51 -17.07 -7.09
CA LEU A 226 9.57 -16.35 -6.37
C LEU A 226 10.91 -16.43 -7.12
N ARG A 227 11.23 -17.59 -7.72
CA ARG A 227 12.45 -17.75 -8.52
C ARG A 227 12.49 -16.76 -9.69
N GLU A 228 11.40 -16.63 -10.43
CA GLU A 228 11.31 -15.66 -11.53
C GLU A 228 11.41 -14.22 -11.02
N MET A 229 10.71 -13.88 -9.93
CA MET A 229 10.81 -12.54 -9.34
C MET A 229 12.23 -12.17 -8.88
N LEU A 230 12.98 -13.14 -8.33
CA LEU A 230 14.39 -12.94 -7.94
C LEU A 230 15.29 -12.83 -9.17
N SER A 231 15.13 -13.72 -10.16
CA SER A 231 15.90 -13.67 -11.41
C SER A 231 15.73 -12.33 -12.13
N GLU A 232 14.49 -11.82 -12.18
CA GLU A 232 14.14 -10.52 -12.72
C GLU A 232 14.74 -9.35 -11.95
N PHE A 233 14.83 -9.48 -10.62
CA PHE A 233 15.50 -8.49 -9.80
C PHE A 233 17.00 -8.46 -10.07
N PHE A 234 17.63 -9.63 -10.19
CA PHE A 234 19.06 -9.75 -10.52
C PHE A 234 19.37 -9.24 -11.93
N ALA A 235 18.56 -9.59 -12.93
CA ALA A 235 18.67 -9.07 -14.29
C ALA A 235 18.69 -7.54 -14.30
N PHE A 236 17.80 -6.91 -13.53
CA PHE A 236 17.79 -5.46 -13.42
C PHE A 236 19.02 -4.88 -12.73
N LEU A 237 19.47 -5.49 -11.62
CA LEU A 237 20.68 -5.02 -10.94
C LEU A 237 21.91 -5.13 -11.84
N ALA A 238 22.00 -6.19 -12.65
CA ALA A 238 23.12 -6.42 -13.55
C ALA A 238 23.06 -5.54 -14.81
N GLU A 239 21.92 -5.51 -15.51
CA GLU A 239 21.81 -4.96 -16.86
C GLU A 239 21.31 -3.50 -16.91
N ARG A 240 20.51 -3.07 -15.93
CA ARG A 240 19.82 -1.76 -15.99
C ARG A 240 20.30 -0.74 -14.95
N CYS A 241 20.92 -1.20 -13.87
CA CYS A 241 21.50 -0.30 -12.87
C CYS A 241 22.95 0.03 -13.17
N ILE A 242 23.29 1.31 -13.05
CA ILE A 242 24.69 1.72 -12.91
C ILE A 242 25.23 1.29 -11.53
N GLU A 243 26.55 1.27 -11.38
CA GLU A 243 27.20 0.77 -10.16
C GLU A 243 26.73 1.48 -8.88
N GLU A 244 26.55 2.80 -8.94
CA GLU A 244 26.07 3.60 -7.81
C GLU A 244 24.62 3.28 -7.44
N GLU A 245 23.73 3.14 -8.43
CA GLU A 245 22.34 2.72 -8.21
C GLU A 245 22.27 1.31 -7.63
N ARG A 246 23.09 0.39 -8.13
CA ARG A 246 23.19 -0.98 -7.60
C ARG A 246 23.59 -0.95 -6.13
N ARG A 247 24.61 -0.17 -5.76
CA ARG A 247 25.01 0.02 -4.36
C ARG A 247 23.88 0.58 -3.51
N GLN A 248 23.12 1.55 -4.02
CA GLN A 248 21.96 2.10 -3.31
C GLN A 248 20.85 1.06 -3.10
N TYR A 249 20.54 0.24 -4.11
CA TYR A 249 19.58 -0.85 -3.97
C TYR A 249 20.03 -1.87 -2.92
N LEU A 250 21.29 -2.32 -2.98
CA LEU A 250 21.87 -3.27 -2.04
C LEU A 250 21.89 -2.74 -0.61
N ALA A 251 22.38 -1.51 -0.42
CA ALA A 251 22.34 -0.85 0.88
C ALA A 251 20.91 -0.72 1.43
N ALA A 252 19.94 -0.40 0.57
CA ALA A 252 18.55 -0.27 0.96
C ALA A 252 17.95 -1.61 1.41
N ILE A 253 18.14 -2.70 0.65
CA ILE A 253 17.59 -4.02 1.03
C ILE A 253 18.31 -4.63 2.24
N SER A 254 19.63 -4.41 2.38
CA SER A 254 20.43 -4.90 3.51
C SER A 254 20.09 -4.20 4.83
N SER A 255 19.66 -2.94 4.76
CA SER A 255 19.24 -2.15 5.92
C SER A 255 17.91 -2.60 6.53
N ILE A 256 17.11 -3.40 5.83
CA ILE A 256 15.85 -3.93 6.37
C ILE A 256 16.19 -4.99 7.41
N GLN A 257 16.24 -4.59 8.67
CA GLN A 257 16.30 -5.52 9.80
C GLN A 257 14.96 -6.27 9.88
N THR A 258 14.97 -7.55 9.53
CA THR A 258 13.83 -8.48 9.62
C THR A 258 13.78 -9.22 10.97
N GLY A 259 14.46 -8.69 12.00
CA GLY A 259 14.54 -9.26 13.34
C GLY A 259 13.21 -9.13 14.07
N ALA A 260 12.68 -10.29 14.52
CA ALA A 260 11.51 -10.51 15.38
C ALA A 260 10.19 -9.79 15.01
N ILE A 261 9.09 -10.53 15.12
CA ILE A 261 7.72 -10.03 14.89
C ILE A 261 7.33 -8.97 15.95
N ASN A 262 8.14 -8.82 17.00
CA ASN A 262 7.88 -7.88 18.07
C ASN A 262 8.06 -6.44 17.60
N GLY A 263 7.02 -5.65 17.85
CA GLY A 263 6.99 -4.23 17.59
C GLY A 263 8.17 -3.44 18.18
N LEU A 264 8.83 -3.96 19.22
CA LEU A 264 10.02 -3.38 19.84
C LEU A 264 11.24 -3.34 18.88
N ASP A 265 11.53 -4.42 18.15
CA ASP A 265 12.66 -4.47 17.19
C ASP A 265 12.29 -3.80 15.85
N VAL A 266 11.00 -3.85 15.47
CA VAL A 266 10.50 -3.14 14.28
C VAL A 266 10.65 -1.63 14.45
N LEU A 267 10.49 -1.09 15.67
CA LEU A 267 10.78 0.32 15.93
C LEU A 267 12.22 0.67 15.59
N ASP A 268 13.21 -0.14 15.97
CA ASP A 268 14.63 0.13 15.69
C ASP A 268 14.96 0.03 14.20
N SER A 269 14.22 -0.79 13.45
CA SER A 269 14.27 -0.79 11.98
C SER A 269 13.58 0.42 11.32
N LEU A 270 12.68 1.10 12.05
CA LEU A 270 11.94 2.26 11.58
C LEU A 270 12.73 3.53 11.87
N ALA A 271 12.89 4.38 10.85
CA ALA A 271 13.48 5.68 11.08
C ALA A 271 12.63 6.48 12.10
N LEU A 272 13.25 7.31 12.94
CA LEU A 272 12.55 8.05 14.00
C LEU A 272 11.37 8.87 13.45
N ASP A 273 11.53 9.41 12.25
CA ASP A 273 10.54 10.13 11.46
C ASP A 273 9.38 9.26 10.94
N GLU A 274 9.50 7.93 10.97
CA GLU A 274 8.42 6.98 10.67
C GLU A 274 7.62 6.52 11.91
N ARG A 275 8.12 6.76 13.13
CA ARG A 275 7.51 6.30 14.40
C ARG A 275 6.31 7.15 14.85
N GLN A 276 6.00 8.24 14.15
CA GLN A 276 4.99 9.29 14.42
C GLN A 276 3.75 8.87 15.25
N GLY A 277 3.90 8.77 16.58
CA GLY A 277 2.80 8.51 17.52
C GLY A 277 2.17 7.12 17.45
N ALA A 278 2.83 6.14 16.82
CA ALA A 278 2.30 4.78 16.76
C ALA A 278 2.67 4.01 18.05
N GLU A 279 1.65 3.48 18.73
CA GLU A 279 1.84 2.45 19.76
C GLU A 279 2.74 1.33 19.21
N PRO A 280 3.85 1.02 19.87
CA PRO A 280 4.91 0.19 19.30
C PRO A 280 4.48 -1.25 19.05
N GLU A 281 3.49 -1.78 19.78
CA GLU A 281 3.26 -3.22 19.91
C GLU A 281 2.64 -3.92 18.68
N ARG A 282 2.25 -3.21 17.61
CA ARG A 282 1.53 -3.84 16.46
C ARG A 282 2.00 -3.48 15.06
N LEU A 283 3.18 -2.90 14.90
CA LEU A 283 3.70 -2.54 13.57
C LEU A 283 4.46 -3.70 12.93
N LEU A 284 4.17 -3.99 11.66
CA LEU A 284 4.90 -4.97 10.86
C LEU A 284 5.87 -4.28 9.89
N ALA A 285 7.02 -4.91 9.63
CA ALA A 285 7.94 -4.49 8.57
C ALA A 285 7.30 -4.48 7.18
N ASN A 286 6.28 -5.33 6.98
CA ASN A 286 5.55 -5.49 5.72
C ASN A 286 4.76 -4.23 5.32
N VAL A 287 4.38 -3.38 6.29
CA VAL A 287 3.50 -2.23 6.06
C VAL A 287 4.22 -0.94 6.47
N ARG A 288 4.52 -0.10 5.48
CA ARG A 288 5.22 1.17 5.68
C ARG A 288 4.36 2.36 5.25
N LEU A 289 4.50 3.48 5.96
CA LEU A 289 3.82 4.73 5.67
C LEU A 289 4.87 5.77 5.24
N VAL A 290 4.64 6.38 4.09
CA VAL A 290 5.46 7.49 3.58
C VAL A 290 4.61 8.75 3.55
N ASN A 291 5.09 9.78 4.24
CA ASN A 291 4.45 11.10 4.27
C ASN A 291 5.50 12.22 4.24
N GLY A 292 5.03 13.47 4.25
CA GLY A 292 5.90 14.64 4.11
C GLY A 292 6.89 14.87 5.27
N ALA A 293 6.64 14.29 6.43
CA ALA A 293 7.55 14.37 7.58
C ALA A 293 8.68 13.32 7.53
N VAL A 294 8.58 12.32 6.63
CA VAL A 294 9.65 11.34 6.41
C VAL A 294 10.76 11.98 5.58
N LYS A 295 12.00 11.88 6.08
CA LYS A 295 13.22 12.40 5.47
C LYS A 295 13.40 11.82 4.06
N SER A 296 14.02 12.60 3.18
CA SER A 296 14.24 12.23 1.78
C SER A 296 15.01 10.91 1.63
N GLU A 297 16.05 10.71 2.45
CA GLU A 297 16.87 9.47 2.40
C GLU A 297 16.05 8.22 2.78
N THR A 298 15.31 8.28 3.89
CA THR A 298 14.41 7.19 4.33
C THR A 298 13.37 6.89 3.26
N ARG A 299 12.81 7.93 2.64
CA ARG A 299 11.86 7.80 1.54
C ARG A 299 12.47 7.08 0.34
N GLN A 300 13.63 7.52 -0.13
CA GLN A 300 14.31 6.90 -1.28
C GLN A 300 14.56 5.42 -1.01
N ARG A 301 15.03 5.08 0.19
CA ARG A 301 15.24 3.71 0.63
C ARG A 301 13.95 2.86 0.59
N LEU A 302 12.83 3.41 1.06
CA LEU A 302 11.52 2.76 0.99
C LEU A 302 11.05 2.54 -0.46
N MET A 303 11.32 3.48 -1.37
CA MET A 303 10.98 3.33 -2.80
C MET A 303 11.82 2.22 -3.47
N LEU A 304 13.14 2.21 -3.22
CA LEU A 304 14.05 1.20 -3.75
C LEU A 304 13.66 -0.20 -3.27
N THR A 305 13.38 -0.35 -1.98
CA THR A 305 13.00 -1.63 -1.38
C THR A 305 11.61 -2.09 -1.83
N PHE A 306 10.65 -1.18 -2.01
CA PHE A 306 9.35 -1.54 -2.59
C PHE A 306 9.47 -2.02 -4.05
N ASN A 307 10.40 -1.45 -4.84
CA ASN A 307 10.75 -1.92 -6.19
C ASN A 307 11.70 -3.14 -6.22
N SER A 308 11.81 -3.86 -5.10
CA SER A 308 12.45 -5.17 -5.01
C SER A 308 11.41 -6.25 -4.67
N PRO A 309 11.72 -7.55 -4.77
CA PRO A 309 10.81 -8.61 -4.33
C PRO A 309 10.65 -8.72 -2.79
N PHE A 310 11.38 -7.90 -2.02
CA PHE A 310 11.41 -7.95 -0.55
C PHE A 310 10.42 -6.97 0.09
N PHE A 311 10.51 -6.75 1.41
CA PHE A 311 9.68 -5.76 2.10
C PHE A 311 9.98 -4.32 1.68
N PRO A 312 9.02 -3.39 1.82
CA PRO A 312 7.63 -3.63 2.24
C PRO A 312 6.77 -4.26 1.13
N GLU A 313 5.72 -5.00 1.53
CA GLU A 313 4.70 -5.54 0.64
C GLU A 313 3.52 -4.58 0.47
N VAL A 314 3.28 -3.76 1.50
CA VAL A 314 2.22 -2.73 1.51
C VAL A 314 2.86 -1.37 1.76
N LEU A 315 2.70 -0.47 0.80
CA LEU A 315 3.16 0.91 0.91
C LEU A 315 1.97 1.85 0.98
N ILE A 316 1.83 2.58 2.08
CA ILE A 316 0.83 3.63 2.23
C ILE A 316 1.53 4.96 1.97
N ALA A 317 1.05 5.74 1.01
CA ALA A 317 1.68 6.99 0.58
C ALA A 317 0.68 8.16 0.68
N SER A 318 1.11 9.25 1.31
CA SER A 318 0.31 10.48 1.34
C SER A 318 0.42 11.28 0.04
N SER A 319 -0.60 12.08 -0.26
CA SER A 319 -0.71 12.86 -1.51
C SER A 319 0.49 13.75 -1.83
N VAL A 320 1.11 14.37 -0.81
CA VAL A 320 2.23 15.31 -0.98
C VAL A 320 3.51 14.61 -1.47
N MET A 321 3.60 13.28 -1.36
CA MET A 321 4.84 12.53 -1.60
C MET A 321 4.72 11.45 -2.69
N ALA A 322 3.62 11.49 -3.47
CA ALA A 322 3.39 10.60 -4.62
C ALA A 322 3.94 11.17 -5.95
N GLU A 323 4.64 12.30 -5.93
CA GLU A 323 5.23 12.91 -7.11
C GLU A 323 6.68 12.46 -7.32
N GLY A 324 7.04 12.15 -8.57
CA GLY A 324 8.41 11.82 -8.97
C GLY A 324 8.91 10.41 -8.63
N VAL A 325 8.07 9.53 -8.04
CA VAL A 325 8.50 8.18 -7.63
C VAL A 325 8.08 7.09 -8.60
N ASP A 326 8.91 6.05 -8.69
CA ASP A 326 8.64 4.81 -9.42
C ASP A 326 8.18 3.73 -8.45
N LEU A 327 7.07 3.06 -8.74
CA LEU A 327 6.53 1.96 -7.91
C LEU A 327 6.08 0.76 -8.77
N HIS A 328 6.52 0.72 -10.02
CA HIS A 328 5.97 -0.14 -11.08
C HIS A 328 6.56 -1.56 -11.11
N ARG A 329 7.74 -1.78 -10.54
CA ARG A 329 8.52 -3.01 -10.80
C ARG A 329 7.94 -4.26 -10.14
N PHE A 330 7.37 -4.18 -8.94
CA PHE A 330 6.83 -5.37 -8.27
C PHE A 330 5.37 -5.20 -7.82
N CYS A 331 4.72 -4.12 -8.24
CA CYS A 331 3.34 -3.80 -7.90
C CYS A 331 2.48 -3.67 -9.16
N ARG A 332 1.22 -4.07 -9.06
CA ARG A 332 0.17 -3.84 -10.07
C ARG A 332 -1.19 -3.49 -9.46
N HIS A 333 -1.25 -3.34 -8.14
CA HIS A 333 -2.49 -3.06 -7.41
C HIS A 333 -2.36 -1.72 -6.72
N VAL A 334 -3.26 -0.81 -7.08
CA VAL A 334 -3.30 0.56 -6.56
C VAL A 334 -4.64 0.75 -5.86
N ILE A 335 -4.63 1.21 -4.62
CA ILE A 335 -5.84 1.61 -3.90
C ILE A 335 -5.76 3.11 -3.66
N HIS A 336 -6.68 3.89 -4.24
CA HIS A 336 -6.85 5.29 -3.84
C HIS A 336 -7.89 5.33 -2.73
N HIS A 337 -7.43 5.28 -1.48
CA HIS A 337 -8.31 5.34 -0.33
C HIS A 337 -9.09 6.65 -0.32
N ASP A 338 -8.40 7.78 -0.56
CA ASP A 338 -9.05 9.07 -0.74
C ASP A 338 -8.97 9.49 -2.21
N LEU A 339 -10.13 9.76 -2.81
CA LEU A 339 -10.20 10.21 -4.18
C LEU A 339 -9.78 11.68 -4.29
N CYS A 340 -9.15 12.06 -5.40
CA CYS A 340 -8.87 13.45 -5.72
C CYS A 340 -9.96 14.03 -6.61
N TRP A 341 -10.32 15.31 -6.40
CA TRP A 341 -11.28 16.03 -7.25
C TRP A 341 -10.82 16.21 -8.71
N ASN A 342 -9.51 16.10 -8.95
CA ASN A 342 -8.90 16.20 -10.27
C ASN A 342 -8.53 14.80 -10.79
N PRO A 343 -9.15 14.31 -11.89
CA PRO A 343 -8.81 13.02 -12.47
C PRO A 343 -7.36 12.96 -12.96
N SER A 344 -6.75 14.08 -13.37
CA SER A 344 -5.35 14.09 -13.78
C SER A 344 -4.41 13.73 -12.62
N THR A 345 -4.74 14.12 -11.38
CA THR A 345 -3.98 13.72 -10.19
C THR A 345 -4.12 12.23 -9.91
N LEU A 346 -5.33 11.67 -10.13
CA LEU A 346 -5.57 10.23 -10.01
C LEU A 346 -4.71 9.46 -11.01
N GLU A 347 -4.72 9.92 -12.27
CA GLU A 347 -3.97 9.31 -13.36
C GLU A 347 -2.46 9.40 -13.13
N GLN A 348 -1.94 10.55 -12.71
CA GLN A 348 -0.52 10.70 -12.36
C GLN A 348 -0.07 9.76 -11.25
N ARG A 349 -0.93 9.47 -10.26
CA ARG A 349 -0.63 8.51 -9.19
C ARG A 349 -0.67 7.07 -9.70
N THR A 350 -1.63 6.73 -10.55
CA THR A 350 -1.68 5.42 -11.20
C THR A 350 -0.47 5.22 -12.13
N GLY A 351 -0.04 6.27 -12.84
CA GLY A 351 1.18 6.33 -13.66
C GLY A 351 2.50 6.22 -12.90
N ARG A 352 2.46 6.05 -11.57
CA ARG A 352 3.63 5.62 -10.77
C ARG A 352 3.85 4.10 -10.85
N VAL A 353 2.78 3.37 -11.14
CA VAL A 353 2.76 1.92 -11.33
C VAL A 353 2.65 1.56 -12.82
N ASP A 354 1.98 2.40 -13.61
CA ASP A 354 1.91 2.24 -15.07
C ASP A 354 3.11 2.90 -15.76
N ARG A 355 4.20 2.13 -15.91
CA ARG A 355 5.47 2.58 -16.53
C ARG A 355 6.14 1.44 -17.28
N ILE A 356 7.04 1.80 -18.19
CA ILE A 356 7.88 0.85 -18.93
C ILE A 356 8.67 -0.02 -17.95
N GLY A 357 8.65 -1.34 -18.13
CA GLY A 357 9.27 -2.30 -17.21
C GLY A 357 8.43 -2.63 -15.99
N ALA A 358 7.15 -2.26 -15.97
CA ALA A 358 6.22 -2.62 -14.91
C ALA A 358 6.05 -4.14 -14.78
N LYS A 359 5.59 -4.60 -13.61
CA LYS A 359 5.22 -6.01 -13.38
C LYS A 359 4.23 -6.52 -14.45
N VAL A 360 3.33 -5.66 -14.91
CA VAL A 360 2.26 -5.99 -15.87
C VAL A 360 2.76 -6.40 -17.26
N GLU A 361 3.84 -5.80 -17.75
CA GLU A 361 4.45 -6.17 -19.04
C GLU A 361 5.00 -7.60 -19.02
N ARG A 362 5.43 -8.07 -17.84
CA ARG A 362 6.06 -9.38 -17.66
C ARG A 362 5.05 -10.48 -17.36
N CYS A 363 4.05 -10.21 -16.53
CA CYS A 363 3.03 -11.21 -16.19
C CYS A 363 1.83 -11.23 -17.15
N GLY A 364 1.74 -10.28 -18.08
CA GLY A 364 0.62 -10.17 -19.03
C GLY A 364 -0.73 -9.90 -18.36
N LYS A 365 -0.74 -9.35 -17.14
CA LYS A 365 -1.95 -8.97 -16.38
C LYS A 365 -2.13 -7.46 -16.41
N SER A 366 -3.37 -6.98 -16.23
CA SER A 366 -3.64 -5.55 -16.10
C SER A 366 -3.31 -5.00 -14.71
N ILE A 367 -3.06 -3.70 -14.64
CA ILE A 367 -3.06 -2.93 -13.39
C ILE A 367 -4.49 -2.90 -12.86
N ARG A 368 -4.66 -3.11 -11.55
CA ARG A 368 -5.97 -3.03 -10.89
C ARG A 368 -5.99 -1.82 -9.96
N VAL A 369 -6.89 -0.89 -10.26
CA VAL A 369 -7.13 0.31 -9.46
C VAL A 369 -8.41 0.15 -8.65
N TYR A 370 -8.36 0.41 -7.35
CA TYR A 370 -9.49 0.32 -6.43
C TYR A 370 -9.80 1.69 -5.84
N LEU A 371 -11.08 2.08 -5.92
CA LEU A 371 -11.60 3.37 -5.45
C LEU A 371 -12.71 3.12 -4.41
N PRO A 372 -12.37 2.76 -3.15
CA PRO A 372 -13.37 2.62 -2.10
C PRO A 372 -14.06 3.97 -1.82
N TYR A 373 -15.38 3.96 -1.70
CA TYR A 373 -16.17 5.12 -1.28
C TYR A 373 -17.33 4.67 -0.39
N LEU A 374 -17.84 5.58 0.44
CA LEU A 374 -19.05 5.35 1.24
C LEU A 374 -20.30 5.83 0.48
N ALA A 375 -21.26 4.93 0.30
CA ALA A 375 -22.55 5.24 -0.33
C ALA A 375 -23.33 6.28 0.50
N GLU A 376 -24.10 7.12 -0.19
CA GLU A 376 -24.92 8.19 0.40
C GLU A 376 -24.10 9.25 1.16
N THR A 377 -22.81 9.35 0.87
CA THR A 377 -21.92 10.35 1.47
C THR A 377 -21.28 11.26 0.42
N GLN A 378 -20.52 12.26 0.90
CA GLN A 378 -19.73 13.15 0.06
C GLN A 378 -18.72 12.38 -0.83
N ASP A 379 -18.25 11.23 -0.34
CA ASP A 379 -17.34 10.31 -1.04
C ASP A 379 -17.96 9.79 -2.34
N GLU A 380 -19.24 9.39 -2.32
CA GLU A 380 -19.97 8.96 -3.52
C GLU A 380 -20.15 10.12 -4.51
N LYS A 381 -20.51 11.31 -4.02
CA LYS A 381 -20.62 12.51 -4.87
C LYS A 381 -19.29 12.79 -5.57
N GLN A 382 -18.19 12.73 -4.82
CA GLN A 382 -16.85 12.94 -5.35
C GLN A 382 -16.50 11.88 -6.40
N TYR A 383 -16.74 10.60 -6.09
CA TYR A 383 -16.56 9.50 -7.04
C TYR A 383 -17.28 9.75 -8.37
N ARG A 384 -18.57 10.09 -8.31
CA ARG A 384 -19.37 10.38 -9.50
C ARG A 384 -18.79 11.52 -10.34
N VAL A 385 -18.45 12.63 -9.69
CA VAL A 385 -17.91 13.82 -10.38
C VAL A 385 -16.56 13.52 -11.04
N VAL A 386 -15.68 12.79 -10.35
CA VAL A 386 -14.34 12.48 -10.85
C VAL A 386 -14.41 11.50 -12.00
N MET A 387 -15.20 10.43 -11.89
CA MET A 387 -15.40 9.47 -12.98
C MET A 387 -16.06 10.11 -14.20
N ASP A 388 -17.00 11.04 -14.00
CA ASP A 388 -17.55 11.81 -15.11
C ASP A 388 -16.47 12.66 -15.78
N ARG A 389 -15.65 13.40 -15.01
CA ARG A 389 -14.54 14.22 -15.55
C ARG A 389 -13.48 13.39 -16.27
N GLU A 390 -13.15 12.22 -15.74
CA GLU A 390 -12.24 11.27 -16.38
C GLU A 390 -12.79 10.80 -17.73
N ARG A 391 -14.08 10.47 -17.82
CA ARG A 391 -14.73 10.14 -19.10
C ARG A 391 -14.62 11.27 -20.12
N TRP A 392 -14.83 12.51 -19.69
CA TRP A 392 -14.66 13.68 -20.57
C TRP A 392 -13.21 13.80 -21.06
N PHE A 393 -12.24 13.58 -20.17
CA PHE A 393 -10.83 13.59 -20.50
C PHE A 393 -10.47 12.50 -21.52
N SER A 394 -10.90 11.26 -21.30
CA SER A 394 -10.69 10.14 -22.23
C SER A 394 -11.23 10.41 -23.65
N VAL A 395 -12.42 11.02 -23.76
CA VAL A 395 -13.01 11.37 -25.05
C VAL A 395 -12.16 12.40 -25.80
N VAL A 396 -11.67 13.43 -25.10
CA VAL A 396 -10.75 14.42 -25.68
C VAL A 396 -9.44 13.76 -26.11
N MET A 397 -8.94 12.80 -25.32
CA MET A 397 -7.71 12.05 -25.62
C MET A 397 -7.86 10.98 -26.72
N GLY A 398 -9.05 10.82 -27.31
CA GLY A 398 -9.26 9.97 -28.48
C GLY A 398 -9.71 8.53 -28.18
N GLU A 399 -10.10 8.20 -26.94
CA GLU A 399 -10.58 6.88 -26.58
C GLU A 399 -11.96 6.57 -27.22
N LYS A 400 -12.12 5.38 -27.82
CA LYS A 400 -13.38 4.98 -28.47
C LYS A 400 -14.46 4.70 -27.41
N PHE A 401 -15.47 5.56 -27.34
CA PHE A 401 -16.58 5.45 -26.40
C PHE A 401 -17.46 4.21 -26.67
N ASN A 402 -17.49 3.24 -25.75
CA ASN A 402 -18.43 2.11 -25.79
C ASN A 402 -19.56 2.32 -24.77
N VAL A 403 -20.79 2.49 -25.26
CA VAL A 403 -22.00 2.67 -24.44
C VAL A 403 -22.48 1.31 -23.94
N ASP A 404 -21.77 0.71 -23.00
CA ASP A 404 -22.19 -0.58 -22.46
C ASP A 404 -23.29 -0.38 -21.40
N ALA A 405 -24.54 -0.67 -21.77
CA ALA A 405 -25.77 -0.39 -21.01
C ALA A 405 -25.76 -0.98 -19.58
N ARG A 406 -24.95 -2.01 -19.33
CA ARG A 406 -24.78 -2.64 -18.00
C ARG A 406 -24.09 -1.75 -16.96
N ASN A 407 -23.32 -0.75 -17.38
CA ASN A 407 -22.69 0.25 -16.49
C ASN A 407 -23.55 1.50 -16.27
N THR A 408 -24.54 1.73 -17.14
CA THR A 408 -25.30 2.99 -17.17
C THR A 408 -26.43 2.98 -16.13
N GLU A 409 -27.04 1.83 -15.84
CA GLU A 409 -28.33 1.76 -15.11
C GLU A 409 -28.29 2.06 -13.61
N LYS A 410 -27.14 1.99 -12.91
CA LYS A 410 -27.08 2.36 -11.48
C LYS A 410 -26.63 3.81 -11.21
N LEU A 411 -26.16 4.53 -12.24
CA LEU A 411 -25.67 5.91 -12.13
C LEU A 411 -26.42 6.90 -13.04
N ALA A 412 -27.34 6.43 -13.88
CA ALA A 412 -28.13 7.23 -14.82
C ALA A 412 -29.27 8.01 -14.14
N GLN A 413 -28.91 8.97 -13.30
CA GLN A 413 -29.60 10.26 -13.29
C GLN A 413 -28.55 11.32 -13.60
N ARG A 414 -28.17 11.43 -14.89
CA ARG A 414 -27.66 12.65 -15.55
C ARG A 414 -27.49 12.42 -17.06
N ILE A 415 -27.62 13.53 -17.79
CA ILE A 415 -27.88 13.65 -19.23
C ILE A 415 -26.72 13.05 -20.05
N PRO A 416 -26.97 12.09 -20.95
CA PRO A 416 -25.93 11.56 -21.83
C PRO A 416 -25.44 12.63 -22.81
N LEU A 417 -24.15 12.59 -23.13
CA LEU A 417 -23.51 13.42 -24.14
C LEU A 417 -24.14 13.17 -25.52
N PRO A 418 -24.64 14.20 -26.22
CA PRO A 418 -25.17 14.03 -27.56
C PRO A 418 -24.11 13.45 -28.50
N THR A 419 -24.50 12.44 -29.28
CA THR A 419 -23.61 11.72 -30.21
C THR A 419 -23.00 12.61 -31.29
N CYS A 420 -23.63 13.75 -31.60
CA CYS A 420 -23.07 14.78 -32.47
C CYS A 420 -21.83 15.46 -31.87
N LEU A 421 -21.91 15.88 -30.59
CA LEU A 421 -20.83 16.54 -29.87
C LEU A 421 -19.61 15.63 -29.69
N MET A 422 -19.84 14.34 -29.45
CA MET A 422 -18.75 13.36 -29.38
C MET A 422 -17.95 13.27 -30.69
N ARG A 423 -18.64 13.24 -31.85
CA ARG A 423 -17.97 13.13 -33.16
C ARG A 423 -17.12 14.36 -33.52
N GLU A 424 -17.49 15.53 -33.00
CA GLU A 424 -16.74 16.77 -33.24
C GLU A 424 -15.56 16.95 -32.29
N LEU A 425 -15.65 16.45 -31.05
CA LEU A 425 -14.61 16.64 -30.03
C LEU A 425 -13.53 15.56 -30.01
N THR A 426 -13.73 14.41 -30.66
CA THR A 426 -12.70 13.37 -30.75
C THR A 426 -11.55 13.83 -31.66
N LEU A 427 -10.36 13.99 -31.08
CA LEU A 427 -9.12 14.25 -31.82
C LEU A 427 -8.81 13.07 -32.75
N ARG A 428 -8.84 13.31 -34.06
CA ARG A 428 -8.47 12.31 -35.07
C ARG A 428 -6.95 12.26 -35.17
N LEU A 429 -6.34 11.26 -34.55
CA LEU A 429 -4.90 10.99 -34.61
C LEU A 429 -4.48 10.18 -35.84
N GLU A 430 -5.33 10.11 -36.87
CA GLU A 430 -4.97 9.52 -38.16
C GLU A 430 -3.99 10.47 -38.86
N VAL A 431 -2.73 10.07 -38.93
CA VAL A 431 -1.67 10.74 -39.70
C VAL A 431 -2.08 10.70 -41.18
N VAL A 432 -2.24 11.88 -41.79
CA VAL A 432 -2.44 12.06 -43.24
C VAL A 432 -1.14 11.82 -43.99
#